data_AF-S9V173-F1
#
_entry.id   AF-S9V173-F1
#
_cell.length_a   1.000
_cell.length_b   1.000
_cell.length_c   1.000
_cell.angle_alpha   90.00
_cell.angle_beta   90.00
_cell.angle_gamma   90.00
#
_symmetry.space_group_name_H-M   'P 1'
#
loop_
_entity.id
_entity.type
_entity.pdbx_description
1 polymer ?
#
loop_
_entity_poly.entity_id
_entity_poly.type
_entity_poly.pdbx_seq_one_letter_code
_entity_poly.pdbx_strand_id
1 'polypeptide(L)'
;MLRSTFLRLGGKPTVVILGTGWAGSYAAHFTNPDLFNIEVISIRNHMVFTPLLPQTTTGTLEFRSVCEPITNIQPALAKAPHQFYRSMVYDVDFDKKEVQCIGVGVVGATSKVPVRSYNVEYDYLVMAHGARPNTFNIPGVEDQAFFLREVNEARAIRKRIVQNIMAANLPTTTEEEAKELLHTVVVGGGPTGIEFAANLAEFLRQDMHKINKRLTQYCQVTVLEAGEVLGTFDSVLRNYGQHRLSALGIKVKKTAVVGVSEREVFTKSGDSIRCGLVVWSTGVGPCTFTKALKCDKTDRGRIAVDDHLRVLRDGTPIPNVFAAGDCAAENAKPLPTLAAVASRQGKYLGDQLNKIAKTGAMSAPFEYKSLGSMVTIGDKSAIVQFGDGKKKGFDLQGLMALWFWKSAYLTILGSLRSKLYVAVNWSGSKIFGRDITYIGDLSEDHIYGAMAMEEVNREKNRKEAFEKLKKLTPVGTITPDMAGSGRVVLQPTNASVDATAQSSKPNEPQAKTQQ
;
A
#
# COMPACT_ATOMS: atom_id res chain seq x y z
N MET A 1 33.06 -11.13 2.80
CA MET A 1 33.68 -12.30 2.15
C MET A 1 33.54 -13.57 3.00
N LEU A 2 34.13 -13.67 4.20
CA LEU A 2 34.15 -14.94 4.96
C LEU A 2 32.79 -15.57 5.31
N ARG A 3 31.70 -14.79 5.41
CA ARG A 3 30.35 -15.31 5.74
C ARG A 3 29.60 -15.95 4.55
N SER A 4 29.82 -15.49 3.32
CA SER A 4 29.15 -16.05 2.13
C SER A 4 29.77 -17.39 1.73
N THR A 5 31.09 -17.53 1.89
CA THR A 5 31.81 -18.79 1.62
C THR A 5 31.46 -19.90 2.61
N PHE A 6 31.19 -19.57 3.88
CA PHE A 6 30.80 -20.55 4.91
C PHE A 6 29.42 -21.19 4.68
N LEU A 7 28.50 -20.52 3.98
CA LEU A 7 27.13 -21.04 3.74
C LEU A 7 27.06 -22.06 2.60
N ARG A 8 28.04 -22.07 1.69
CA ARG A 8 28.16 -23.05 0.59
C ARG A 8 28.79 -24.39 1.03
N LEU A 9 29.14 -24.55 2.30
CA LEU A 9 29.85 -25.73 2.83
C LEU A 9 29.02 -27.04 2.79
N GLY A 10 27.70 -26.98 2.61
CA GLY A 10 26.91 -28.16 2.26
C GLY A 10 26.74 -28.20 0.75
N GLY A 11 27.40 -29.13 0.05
CA GLY A 11 27.54 -29.21 -1.42
C GLY A 11 26.27 -29.31 -2.28
N LYS A 12 25.12 -28.80 -1.81
CA LYS A 12 23.88 -28.61 -2.55
C LYS A 12 23.92 -27.30 -3.35
N PRO A 13 23.28 -27.24 -4.52
CA PRO A 13 23.10 -25.99 -5.25
C PRO A 13 22.24 -24.98 -4.46
N THR A 14 22.50 -23.70 -4.66
CA THR A 14 21.81 -22.57 -4.02
C THR A 14 20.72 -22.01 -4.92
N VAL A 15 19.49 -21.95 -4.41
CA VAL A 15 18.34 -21.29 -5.04
C VAL A 15 18.09 -19.96 -4.35
N VAL A 16 18.24 -18.87 -5.11
CA VAL A 16 17.90 -17.52 -4.64
C VAL A 16 16.51 -17.16 -5.15
N ILE A 17 15.61 -16.75 -4.25
CA ILE A 17 14.24 -16.35 -4.56
C ILE A 17 14.06 -14.87 -4.20
N LEU A 18 13.72 -14.04 -5.19
CA LEU A 18 13.50 -12.60 -5.00
C LEU A 18 12.03 -12.32 -4.74
N GLY A 19 11.70 -11.82 -3.55
CA GLY A 19 10.36 -11.41 -3.15
C GLY A 19 9.59 -12.46 -2.36
N THR A 20 8.78 -11.97 -1.42
CA THR A 20 7.90 -12.79 -0.55
C THR A 20 6.42 -12.64 -0.94
N GLY A 21 6.12 -12.31 -2.19
CA GLY A 21 4.74 -12.25 -2.70
C GLY A 21 4.13 -13.63 -2.96
N TRP A 22 3.02 -13.68 -3.71
CA TRP A 22 2.35 -14.93 -4.09
C TRP A 22 3.28 -15.92 -4.82
N ALA A 23 3.99 -15.47 -5.85
CA ALA A 23 4.90 -16.36 -6.60
C ALA A 23 6.11 -16.78 -5.77
N GLY A 24 6.79 -15.85 -5.11
CA GLY A 24 8.02 -16.14 -4.35
C GLY A 24 7.77 -17.01 -3.13
N SER A 25 6.70 -16.77 -2.39
CA SER A 25 6.36 -17.58 -1.22
C SER A 25 5.95 -19.00 -1.59
N TYR A 26 5.20 -19.17 -2.68
CA TYR A 26 4.87 -20.51 -3.19
C TYR A 26 6.12 -21.23 -3.74
N ALA A 27 6.98 -20.53 -4.49
CA ALA A 27 8.26 -21.10 -4.94
C ALA A 27 9.11 -21.57 -3.75
N ALA A 28 9.23 -20.74 -2.70
CA ALA A 28 9.96 -21.10 -1.49
C ALA A 28 9.34 -22.29 -0.75
N HIS A 29 8.00 -22.34 -0.65
CA HIS A 29 7.27 -23.43 0.01
C HIS A 29 7.48 -24.79 -0.68
N PHE A 30 7.41 -24.80 -2.02
CA PHE A 30 7.47 -26.04 -2.80
C PHE A 30 8.90 -26.47 -3.17
N THR A 31 9.90 -25.59 -3.05
CA THR A 31 11.32 -25.97 -3.22
C THR A 31 11.77 -26.82 -2.04
N ASN A 32 12.36 -27.99 -2.32
CA ASN A 32 12.77 -28.94 -1.30
C ASN A 32 14.11 -28.52 -0.65
N PRO A 33 14.14 -28.20 0.66
CA PRO A 33 15.36 -27.81 1.37
C PRO A 33 16.40 -28.95 1.49
N ASP A 34 16.01 -30.19 1.28
CA ASP A 34 16.95 -31.32 1.27
C ASP A 34 17.79 -31.34 -0.01
N LEU A 35 17.29 -30.77 -1.11
CA LEU A 35 17.96 -30.74 -2.42
C LEU A 35 18.72 -29.44 -2.67
N PHE A 36 18.34 -28.35 -1.99
CA PHE A 36 18.86 -27.00 -2.25
C PHE A 36 19.17 -26.24 -0.97
N ASN A 37 20.19 -25.37 -1.01
CA ASN A 37 20.31 -24.26 -0.08
C ASN A 37 19.34 -23.16 -0.55
N ILE A 38 18.44 -22.70 0.33
CA ILE A 38 17.37 -21.77 -0.06
C ILE A 38 17.64 -20.41 0.55
N GLU A 39 17.76 -19.39 -0.29
CA GLU A 39 17.90 -18.00 0.14
C GLU A 39 16.75 -17.16 -0.40
N VAL A 40 16.04 -16.45 0.48
CA VAL A 40 14.93 -15.56 0.10
C VAL A 40 15.32 -14.12 0.40
N ILE A 41 15.24 -13.24 -0.61
CA ILE A 41 15.60 -11.83 -0.49
C ILE A 41 14.37 -10.97 -0.74
N SER A 42 13.98 -10.14 0.23
CA SER A 42 12.83 -9.25 0.12
C SER A 42 12.91 -8.11 1.13
N ILE A 43 12.32 -6.95 0.82
CA ILE A 43 12.25 -5.83 1.77
C ILE A 43 11.28 -6.08 2.93
N ARG A 44 10.42 -7.11 2.82
CA ARG A 44 9.46 -7.56 3.84
C ARG A 44 9.65 -9.06 4.14
N ASN A 45 9.42 -9.47 5.38
CA ASN A 45 9.63 -10.84 5.85
C ASN A 45 8.37 -11.74 5.80
N HIS A 46 7.31 -11.29 5.15
CA HIS A 46 6.03 -12.00 5.13
C HIS A 46 5.41 -11.90 3.74
N MET A 47 4.50 -12.84 3.50
CA MET A 47 3.53 -12.80 2.42
C MET A 47 2.29 -12.04 2.87
N VAL A 48 1.74 -11.23 1.98
CA VAL A 48 0.44 -10.58 2.17
C VAL A 48 -0.62 -11.34 1.38
N PHE A 49 -1.68 -11.78 2.06
CA PHE A 49 -2.87 -12.34 1.45
C PHE A 49 -3.72 -11.20 0.86
N THR A 50 -3.27 -10.69 -0.28
CA THR A 50 -3.82 -9.49 -0.93
C THR A 50 -5.35 -9.49 -1.16
N PRO A 51 -6.05 -10.63 -1.38
CA PRO A 51 -7.49 -10.60 -1.57
C PRO A 51 -8.32 -10.22 -0.34
N LEU A 52 -7.75 -10.31 0.87
CA LEU A 52 -8.42 -9.86 2.10
C LEU A 52 -7.90 -8.49 2.58
N LEU A 53 -6.94 -7.90 1.87
CA LEU A 53 -6.34 -6.62 2.24
C LEU A 53 -7.36 -5.47 2.30
N PRO A 54 -8.35 -5.35 1.38
CA PRO A 54 -9.36 -4.29 1.46
C PRO A 54 -10.13 -4.27 2.79
N GLN A 55 -10.43 -5.45 3.36
CA GLN A 55 -11.14 -5.56 4.63
C GLN A 55 -10.31 -5.07 5.83
N THR A 56 -8.99 -4.94 5.67
CA THR A 56 -8.13 -4.35 6.70
C THR A 56 -8.18 -2.82 6.73
N THR A 57 -8.68 -2.17 5.68
CA THR A 57 -8.74 -0.70 5.65
C THR A 57 -9.83 -0.12 6.55
N THR A 58 -10.85 -0.90 6.89
CA THR A 58 -12.02 -0.46 7.68
C THR A 58 -12.14 -1.15 9.03
N GLY A 59 -11.19 -2.01 9.42
CA GLY A 59 -11.23 -2.72 10.71
C GLY A 59 -12.09 -3.99 10.71
N THR A 60 -12.57 -4.47 9.56
CA THR A 60 -13.23 -5.78 9.45
C THR A 60 -12.24 -6.92 9.74
N LEU A 61 -11.00 -6.76 9.28
CA LEU A 61 -9.88 -7.66 9.57
C LEU A 61 -8.70 -6.87 10.12
N GLU A 62 -7.96 -7.46 11.05
CA GLU A 62 -6.66 -6.94 11.46
C GLU A 62 -5.55 -7.23 10.46
N PHE A 63 -4.57 -6.32 10.39
CA PHE A 63 -3.47 -6.39 9.42
C PHE A 63 -2.68 -7.70 9.51
N ARG A 64 -2.50 -8.22 10.74
CA ARG A 64 -1.77 -9.48 10.98
C ARG A 64 -2.54 -10.70 10.49
N SER A 65 -3.87 -10.61 10.34
CA SER A 65 -4.70 -11.73 9.87
C SER A 65 -4.52 -12.04 8.38
N VAL A 66 -3.96 -11.09 7.62
CA VAL A 66 -3.65 -11.24 6.20
C VAL A 66 -2.15 -11.36 5.93
N CYS A 67 -1.32 -11.57 6.98
CA CYS A 67 0.12 -11.69 6.87
C CYS A 67 0.60 -13.07 7.31
N GLU A 68 1.48 -13.71 6.52
CA GLU A 68 2.15 -14.95 6.92
C GLU A 68 3.68 -14.79 6.79
N PRO A 69 4.45 -14.87 7.89
CA PRO A 69 5.91 -14.82 7.83
C PRO A 69 6.50 -15.87 6.88
N ILE A 70 7.50 -15.51 6.09
CA ILE A 70 8.13 -16.43 5.13
C ILE A 70 8.77 -17.63 5.83
N THR A 71 9.27 -17.44 7.06
CA THR A 71 9.80 -18.53 7.90
C THR A 71 8.74 -19.50 8.40
N ASN A 72 7.45 -19.13 8.40
CA ASN A 72 6.38 -20.08 8.66
C ASN A 72 6.01 -20.86 7.39
N ILE A 73 6.12 -20.21 6.22
CA ILE A 73 5.84 -20.81 4.92
C ILE A 73 6.93 -21.82 4.51
N GLN A 74 8.20 -21.47 4.74
CA GLN A 74 9.36 -22.33 4.57
C GLN A 74 10.17 -22.36 5.87
N PRO A 75 9.86 -23.27 6.81
CA PRO A 75 10.53 -23.40 8.10
C PRO A 75 12.04 -23.64 8.03
N ALA A 76 12.54 -24.18 6.91
CA ALA A 76 13.97 -24.39 6.70
C ALA A 76 14.77 -23.07 6.80
N LEU A 77 14.17 -21.93 6.42
CA LEU A 77 14.80 -20.58 6.48
C LEU A 77 15.19 -20.15 7.90
N ALA A 78 14.70 -20.82 8.94
CA ALA A 78 15.09 -20.55 10.32
C ALA A 78 16.45 -21.20 10.71
N LYS A 79 17.05 -22.02 9.83
CA LYS A 79 18.27 -22.77 10.12
C LYS A 79 19.25 -22.67 8.95
N ALA A 80 20.54 -22.56 9.28
CA ALA A 80 21.59 -22.66 8.28
C ALA A 80 21.55 -24.04 7.58
N PRO A 81 21.89 -24.12 6.29
CA PRO A 81 22.41 -23.03 5.44
C PRO A 81 21.33 -22.12 4.82
N HIS A 82 20.04 -22.38 5.02
CA HIS A 82 18.97 -21.56 4.45
C HIS A 82 18.88 -20.18 5.13
N GLN A 83 18.51 -19.14 4.37
CA GLN A 83 18.51 -17.77 4.88
C GLN A 83 17.37 -16.92 4.32
N PHE A 84 16.88 -16.00 5.15
CA PHE A 84 16.06 -14.88 4.72
C PHE A 84 16.84 -13.58 4.91
N TYR A 85 16.97 -12.80 3.83
CA TYR A 85 17.60 -11.48 3.87
C TYR A 85 16.57 -10.38 3.67
N ARG A 86 16.41 -9.53 4.69
CA ARG A 86 15.70 -8.26 4.52
C ARG A 86 16.59 -7.28 3.78
N SER A 87 16.43 -7.17 2.46
CA SER A 87 17.28 -6.31 1.63
C SER A 87 16.56 -5.85 0.37
N MET A 88 17.02 -4.71 -0.16
CA MET A 88 16.62 -4.23 -1.47
C MET A 88 17.53 -4.84 -2.53
N VAL A 89 16.95 -5.41 -3.58
CA VAL A 89 17.70 -5.82 -4.77
C VAL A 89 17.62 -4.69 -5.78
N TYR A 90 18.77 -4.33 -6.36
CA TYR A 90 18.83 -3.24 -7.34
C TYR A 90 19.32 -3.69 -8.72
N ASP A 91 20.05 -4.80 -8.81
CA ASP A 91 20.48 -5.38 -10.09
C ASP A 91 20.73 -6.89 -9.98
N VAL A 92 20.82 -7.56 -11.14
CA VAL A 92 21.25 -8.95 -11.27
C VAL A 92 22.27 -9.04 -12.40
N ASP A 93 23.47 -9.53 -12.06
CA ASP A 93 24.48 -9.88 -13.05
C ASP A 93 24.25 -11.35 -13.47
N PHE A 94 23.64 -11.54 -14.64
CA PHE A 94 23.32 -12.87 -15.16
C PHE A 94 24.57 -13.65 -15.59
N ASP A 95 25.65 -12.96 -15.97
CA ASP A 95 26.87 -13.58 -16.47
C ASP A 95 27.75 -14.05 -15.29
N LYS A 96 27.80 -13.27 -14.20
CA LYS A 96 28.47 -13.67 -12.95
C LYS A 96 27.60 -14.51 -12.02
N LYS A 97 26.30 -14.63 -12.32
CA LYS A 97 25.29 -15.29 -11.47
C LYS A 97 25.23 -14.71 -10.05
N GLU A 98 25.13 -13.38 -9.99
CA GLU A 98 25.08 -12.63 -8.73
C GLU A 98 23.85 -11.72 -8.65
N VAL A 99 23.18 -11.71 -7.49
CA VAL A 99 22.14 -10.74 -7.14
C VAL A 99 22.77 -9.63 -6.31
N GLN A 100 22.64 -8.38 -6.77
CA GLN A 100 23.22 -7.22 -6.10
C GLN A 100 22.21 -6.60 -5.13
N CYS A 101 22.60 -6.56 -3.85
CA CYS A 101 21.71 -6.23 -2.75
C CYS A 101 22.22 -5.04 -1.93
N ILE A 102 21.29 -4.32 -1.31
CA ILE A 102 21.55 -3.31 -0.30
C ILE A 102 20.84 -3.73 0.99
N GLY A 103 21.65 -3.93 2.04
CA GLY A 103 21.19 -4.14 3.40
C GLY A 103 21.15 -2.82 4.16
N VAL A 104 20.03 -2.52 4.79
CA VAL A 104 19.87 -1.37 5.69
C VAL A 104 19.72 -1.89 7.11
N GLY A 105 20.51 -1.35 8.03
CA GLY A 105 20.41 -1.63 9.46
C GLY A 105 19.09 -1.17 10.09
N VAL A 106 19.01 -1.22 11.41
CA VAL A 106 17.82 -0.77 12.14
C VAL A 106 17.73 0.75 12.08
N VAL A 107 16.65 1.27 11.49
CA VAL A 107 16.34 2.71 11.48
C VAL A 107 15.81 3.08 12.87
N GLY A 108 16.56 3.91 13.59
CA GLY A 108 16.19 4.45 14.91
C GLY A 108 15.94 5.95 14.86
N ALA A 109 16.04 6.63 16.01
CA ALA A 109 15.84 8.08 16.10
C ALA A 109 16.87 8.92 15.33
N THR A 110 18.03 8.34 14.97
CA THR A 110 19.03 9.00 14.13
C THR A 110 19.04 8.37 12.74
N SER A 111 19.14 9.21 11.70
CA SER A 111 19.27 8.75 10.30
C SER A 111 20.64 8.14 9.98
N LYS A 112 21.53 7.98 10.96
CA LYS A 112 22.85 7.35 10.81
C LYS A 112 22.74 5.84 10.93
N VAL A 113 22.21 5.20 9.89
CA VAL A 113 22.01 3.74 9.83
C VAL A 113 23.05 3.13 8.92
N PRO A 114 23.69 1.99 9.29
CA PRO A 114 24.62 1.32 8.38
C PRO A 114 23.88 0.82 7.14
N VAL A 115 24.31 1.31 5.98
CA VAL A 115 23.87 0.87 4.65
C VAL A 115 25.05 0.16 3.99
N ARG A 116 24.85 -1.08 3.56
CA ARG A 116 25.91 -1.90 2.98
C ARG A 116 25.44 -2.56 1.69
N SER A 117 26.24 -2.45 0.64
CA SER A 117 26.10 -3.27 -0.55
C SER A 117 26.74 -4.64 -0.34
N TYR A 118 26.15 -5.67 -0.93
CA TYR A 118 26.71 -7.02 -0.98
C TYR A 118 26.09 -7.80 -2.15
N ASN A 119 26.78 -8.85 -2.58
CA ASN A 119 26.32 -9.72 -3.66
C ASN A 119 25.95 -11.09 -3.09
N VAL A 120 24.95 -11.72 -3.70
CA VAL A 120 24.52 -13.08 -3.41
C VAL A 120 24.65 -13.92 -4.67
N GLU A 121 25.57 -14.88 -4.65
CA GLU A 121 25.77 -15.80 -5.78
C GLU A 121 24.70 -16.89 -5.80
N TYR A 122 24.23 -17.28 -6.99
CA TYR A 122 23.20 -18.31 -7.14
C TYR A 122 23.58 -19.40 -8.15
N ASP A 123 23.06 -20.62 -7.93
CA ASP A 123 23.04 -21.67 -8.95
C ASP A 123 21.75 -21.62 -9.76
N TYR A 124 20.64 -21.25 -9.09
CA TYR A 124 19.33 -20.99 -9.67
C TYR A 124 18.73 -19.71 -9.10
N LEU A 125 18.12 -18.89 -9.95
CA LEU A 125 17.47 -17.64 -9.57
C LEU A 125 15.99 -17.67 -9.92
N VAL A 126 15.12 -17.40 -8.94
CA VAL A 126 13.68 -17.20 -9.14
C VAL A 126 13.33 -15.75 -8.83
N MET A 127 12.95 -15.01 -9.86
CA MET A 127 12.51 -13.63 -9.73
C MET A 127 11.00 -13.55 -9.53
N ALA A 128 10.57 -13.07 -8.37
CA ALA A 128 9.15 -12.99 -8.00
C ALA A 128 8.83 -11.71 -7.20
N HIS A 129 9.53 -10.61 -7.52
CA HIS A 129 9.44 -9.33 -6.82
C HIS A 129 8.16 -8.52 -7.14
N GLY A 130 7.34 -9.02 -8.07
CA GLY A 130 6.02 -8.45 -8.39
C GLY A 130 6.10 -7.18 -9.23
N ALA A 131 5.09 -6.32 -9.08
CA ALA A 131 4.89 -5.12 -9.89
C ALA A 131 4.48 -3.93 -9.01
N ARG A 132 4.55 -2.72 -9.56
CA ARG A 132 4.12 -1.48 -8.89
C ARG A 132 2.77 -1.01 -9.43
N PRO A 133 2.01 -0.22 -8.65
CA PRO A 133 0.89 0.55 -9.19
C PRO A 133 1.34 1.36 -10.41
N ASN A 134 0.48 1.44 -11.43
CA ASN A 134 0.73 2.30 -12.58
C ASN A 134 -0.09 3.59 -12.42
N THR A 135 0.61 4.72 -12.32
CA THR A 135 0.00 6.06 -12.24
C THR A 135 -0.36 6.63 -13.61
N PHE A 136 0.07 5.96 -14.69
CA PHE A 136 -0.04 6.45 -16.08
C PHE A 136 0.58 7.84 -16.29
N ASN A 137 1.54 8.21 -15.43
CA ASN A 137 2.15 9.54 -15.37
C ASN A 137 1.13 10.67 -15.13
N ILE A 138 0.01 10.36 -14.48
CA ILE A 138 -0.99 11.37 -14.13
C ILE A 138 -0.45 12.20 -12.95
N PRO A 139 -0.38 13.55 -13.08
CA PRO A 139 0.20 14.41 -12.06
C PRO A 139 -0.48 14.25 -10.69
N GLY A 140 0.34 14.21 -9.65
CA GLY A 140 -0.07 14.16 -8.24
C GLY A 140 -0.57 12.81 -7.74
N VAL A 141 -0.72 11.79 -8.59
CA VAL A 141 -1.15 10.45 -8.12
C VAL A 141 -0.14 9.84 -7.14
N GLU A 142 1.15 9.89 -7.45
CA GLU A 142 2.20 9.30 -6.59
C GLU A 142 2.28 9.99 -5.23
N ASP A 143 2.02 11.30 -5.18
CA ASP A 143 2.20 12.13 -3.98
C ASP A 143 0.93 12.23 -3.11
N GLN A 144 -0.25 12.18 -3.74
CA GLN A 144 -1.53 12.52 -3.08
C GLN A 144 -2.50 11.33 -2.96
N ALA A 145 -2.33 10.28 -3.76
CA ALA A 145 -3.20 9.11 -3.71
C ALA A 145 -2.61 7.98 -2.87
N PHE A 146 -3.49 7.19 -2.28
CA PHE A 146 -3.13 5.99 -1.54
C PHE A 146 -3.29 4.77 -2.44
N PHE A 147 -2.27 3.92 -2.53
CA PHE A 147 -2.37 2.63 -3.19
C PHE A 147 -2.93 1.56 -2.22
N LEU A 148 -3.35 0.41 -2.75
CA LEU A 148 -3.86 -0.71 -1.93
C LEU A 148 -3.32 -2.05 -2.41
N ARG A 149 -2.03 -2.30 -2.13
CA ARG A 149 -1.29 -3.52 -2.50
C ARG A 149 -0.53 -4.10 -1.30
N GLU A 150 -0.11 -3.25 -0.37
CA GLU A 150 0.70 -3.60 0.79
C GLU A 150 -0.01 -3.28 2.12
N VAL A 151 0.41 -3.94 3.19
CA VAL A 151 -0.17 -3.74 4.54
C VAL A 151 0.08 -2.33 5.06
N ASN A 152 1.24 -1.74 4.78
CA ASN A 152 1.55 -0.37 5.19
C ASN A 152 0.64 0.64 4.47
N GLU A 153 0.28 0.38 3.22
CA GLU A 153 -0.63 1.22 2.47
C GLU A 153 -2.06 1.09 3.02
N ALA A 154 -2.51 -0.14 3.32
CA ALA A 154 -3.80 -0.37 3.97
C ALA A 154 -3.89 0.28 5.37
N ARG A 155 -2.78 0.28 6.13
CA ARG A 155 -2.65 1.01 7.39
C ARG A 155 -2.80 2.51 7.18
N ALA A 156 -2.10 3.07 6.19
CA ALA A 156 -2.17 4.50 5.87
C ALA A 156 -3.59 4.91 5.45
N ILE A 157 -4.30 4.06 4.69
CA ILE A 157 -5.72 4.27 4.35
C ILE A 157 -6.61 4.25 5.60
N ARG A 158 -6.51 3.21 6.45
CA ARG A 158 -7.31 3.14 7.69
C ARG A 158 -7.08 4.39 8.56
N LYS A 159 -5.81 4.77 8.70
CA LYS A 159 -5.39 5.95 9.46
C LYS A 159 -5.99 7.23 8.90
N ARG A 160 -5.93 7.45 7.58
CA ARG A 160 -6.53 8.62 6.93
C ARG A 160 -8.05 8.65 7.11
N ILE A 161 -8.74 7.52 7.00
CA ILE A 161 -10.18 7.43 7.25
C ILE A 161 -10.51 7.92 8.67
N VAL A 162 -9.77 7.43 9.67
CA VAL A 162 -10.00 7.80 11.08
C VAL A 162 -9.64 9.27 11.34
N GLN A 163 -8.53 9.76 10.80
CA GLN A 163 -8.12 11.16 10.90
C GLN A 163 -9.17 12.10 10.28
N ASN A 164 -9.70 11.77 9.10
CA ASN A 164 -10.75 12.55 8.46
C ASN A 164 -12.03 12.59 9.30
N ILE A 165 -12.40 11.47 9.93
CA ILE A 165 -13.53 11.41 10.86
C ILE A 165 -13.30 12.29 12.08
N MET A 166 -12.11 12.24 12.68
CA MET A 166 -11.76 13.05 13.84
C MET A 166 -11.75 14.55 13.50
N ALA A 167 -11.17 14.92 12.36
CA ALA A 167 -11.12 16.31 11.88
C ALA A 167 -12.53 16.82 11.54
N ALA A 168 -13.37 16.01 10.87
CA ALA A 168 -14.76 16.36 10.58
C ALA A 168 -15.61 16.55 11.84
N ASN A 169 -15.20 15.97 12.96
CA ASN A 169 -15.90 16.04 14.23
C ASN A 169 -15.46 17.21 15.14
N LEU A 170 -14.44 18.00 14.75
CA LEU A 170 -14.03 19.15 15.53
C LEU A 170 -15.13 20.22 15.55
N PRO A 171 -15.36 20.91 16.68
CA PRO A 171 -16.34 22.00 16.76
C PRO A 171 -16.07 23.17 15.80
N THR A 172 -14.83 23.31 15.34
CA THR A 172 -14.37 24.35 14.43
C THR A 172 -14.54 23.99 12.96
N THR A 173 -14.84 22.74 12.63
CA THR A 173 -14.93 22.27 11.24
C THR A 173 -16.28 22.65 10.66
N THR A 174 -16.26 23.30 9.49
CA THR A 174 -17.48 23.69 8.78
C THR A 174 -18.17 22.48 8.16
N GLU A 175 -19.45 22.63 7.79
CA GLU A 175 -20.17 21.55 7.12
C GLU A 175 -19.55 21.20 5.76
N GLU A 176 -19.09 22.21 5.01
CA GLU A 176 -18.43 22.04 3.71
C GLU A 176 -17.12 21.26 3.85
N GLU A 177 -16.32 21.59 4.86
CA GLU A 177 -15.07 20.88 5.16
C GLU A 177 -15.35 19.45 5.63
N ALA A 178 -16.37 19.22 6.45
CA ALA A 178 -16.78 17.89 6.87
C ALA A 178 -17.21 17.01 5.66
N LYS A 179 -17.94 17.58 4.69
CA LYS A 179 -18.31 16.88 3.44
C LYS A 179 -17.09 16.50 2.61
N GLU A 180 -16.10 17.38 2.53
CA GLU A 180 -14.83 17.10 1.84
C GLU A 180 -14.09 15.95 2.54
N LEU A 181 -13.83 16.08 3.85
CA LEU A 181 -13.10 15.09 4.65
C LEU A 181 -13.74 13.69 4.59
N LEU A 182 -15.07 13.63 4.60
CA LEU A 182 -15.85 12.39 4.62
C LEU A 182 -16.23 11.87 3.22
N HIS A 183 -15.68 12.48 2.16
CA HIS A 183 -15.78 11.97 0.80
C HIS A 183 -14.51 11.20 0.43
N THR A 184 -14.68 9.93 0.03
CA THR A 184 -13.61 9.10 -0.52
C THR A 184 -13.81 8.86 -2.01
N VAL A 185 -12.76 9.11 -2.80
CA VAL A 185 -12.72 8.80 -4.23
C VAL A 185 -11.86 7.55 -4.45
N VAL A 186 -12.42 6.55 -5.13
CA VAL A 186 -11.73 5.32 -5.52
C VAL A 186 -11.54 5.33 -7.02
N VAL A 187 -10.28 5.28 -7.47
CA VAL A 187 -9.94 5.24 -8.90
C VAL A 187 -9.68 3.79 -9.29
N GLY A 188 -10.49 3.28 -10.22
CA GLY A 188 -10.51 1.89 -10.66
C GLY A 188 -11.74 1.12 -10.15
N GLY A 189 -12.53 0.63 -11.09
CA GLY A 189 -13.69 -0.24 -10.91
C GLY A 189 -13.35 -1.73 -11.01
N GLY A 190 -12.08 -2.11 -10.85
CA GLY A 190 -11.65 -3.50 -10.73
C GLY A 190 -11.97 -4.11 -9.36
N PRO A 191 -11.73 -5.42 -9.16
CA PRO A 191 -12.10 -6.11 -7.92
C PRO A 191 -11.61 -5.43 -6.64
N THR A 192 -10.33 -5.03 -6.58
CA THR A 192 -9.75 -4.39 -5.39
C THR A 192 -10.43 -3.07 -5.03
N GLY A 193 -10.65 -2.19 -6.02
CA GLY A 193 -11.32 -0.92 -5.80
C GLY A 193 -12.78 -1.08 -5.36
N ILE A 194 -13.49 -2.03 -5.98
CA ILE A 194 -14.89 -2.33 -5.66
C ILE A 194 -15.04 -2.94 -4.27
N GLU A 195 -14.18 -3.88 -3.88
CA GLU A 195 -14.19 -4.43 -2.51
C GLU A 195 -13.92 -3.34 -1.49
N PHE A 196 -12.91 -2.50 -1.71
CA PHE A 196 -12.61 -1.38 -0.83
C PHE A 196 -13.80 -0.42 -0.71
N ALA A 197 -14.33 0.05 -1.84
CA ALA A 197 -15.45 0.98 -1.88
C ALA A 197 -16.69 0.43 -1.16
N ALA A 198 -17.02 -0.85 -1.38
CA ALA A 198 -18.15 -1.51 -0.72
C ALA A 198 -17.93 -1.66 0.79
N ASN A 199 -16.75 -2.12 1.22
CA ASN A 199 -16.41 -2.22 2.65
C ASN A 199 -16.46 -0.86 3.35
N LEU A 200 -15.95 0.19 2.70
CA LEU A 200 -15.97 1.55 3.24
C LEU A 200 -17.39 2.10 3.32
N ALA A 201 -18.19 1.97 2.26
CA ALA A 201 -19.57 2.45 2.26
C ALA A 201 -20.40 1.77 3.36
N GLU A 202 -20.20 0.47 3.61
CA GLU A 202 -20.88 -0.21 4.70
C GLU A 202 -20.40 0.23 6.08
N PHE A 203 -19.10 0.39 6.28
CA PHE A 203 -18.56 0.96 7.51
C PHE A 203 -19.16 2.35 7.79
N LEU A 204 -19.17 3.25 6.80
CA LEU A 204 -19.72 4.59 6.93
C LEU A 204 -21.24 4.58 7.21
N ARG A 205 -21.97 3.56 6.76
CA ARG A 205 -23.41 3.43 7.02
C ARG A 205 -23.73 2.76 8.35
N GLN A 206 -22.93 1.79 8.78
CA GLN A 206 -23.25 0.94 9.94
C GLN A 206 -22.57 1.45 11.22
N ASP A 207 -21.28 1.77 11.12
CA ASP A 207 -20.43 2.08 12.27
C ASP A 207 -20.38 3.59 12.55
N MET A 208 -20.47 4.44 11.52
CA MET A 208 -20.42 5.91 11.70
C MET A 208 -21.52 6.43 12.63
N HIS A 209 -22.70 5.80 12.63
CA HIS A 209 -23.79 6.15 13.55
C HIS A 209 -23.43 5.93 15.03
N LYS A 210 -22.50 5.03 15.34
CA LYS A 210 -21.99 4.80 16.70
C LYS A 210 -20.95 5.85 17.09
N ILE A 211 -20.25 6.44 16.11
CA ILE A 211 -19.23 7.47 16.30
C ILE A 211 -19.91 8.84 16.42
N ASN A 212 -20.58 9.30 15.36
CA ASN A 212 -21.37 10.51 15.36
C ASN A 212 -22.47 10.46 14.28
N LYS A 213 -23.73 10.39 14.73
CA LYS A 213 -24.90 10.34 13.85
C LYS A 213 -25.04 11.55 12.91
N ARG A 214 -24.60 12.75 13.34
CA ARG A 214 -24.68 13.97 12.52
C ARG A 214 -23.84 13.85 11.26
N LEU A 215 -22.66 13.23 11.36
CA LEU A 215 -21.70 13.17 10.28
C LEU A 215 -22.08 12.15 9.19
N THR A 216 -22.93 11.17 9.50
CA THR A 216 -23.33 10.13 8.54
C THR A 216 -23.92 10.70 7.25
N GLN A 217 -24.60 11.84 7.31
CA GLN A 217 -25.20 12.48 6.14
C GLN A 217 -24.17 13.08 5.16
N TYR A 218 -22.94 13.30 5.62
CA TYR A 218 -21.85 13.87 4.83
C TYR A 218 -20.95 12.79 4.21
N CYS A 219 -21.08 11.54 4.64
CA CYS A 219 -20.28 10.42 4.16
C CYS A 219 -20.61 10.07 2.70
N GLN A 220 -19.59 10.06 1.83
CA GLN A 220 -19.75 9.72 0.43
C GLN A 220 -18.59 8.85 -0.08
N VAL A 221 -18.92 7.90 -0.97
CA VAL A 221 -17.92 7.11 -1.71
C VAL A 221 -18.23 7.25 -3.20
N THR A 222 -17.23 7.65 -3.99
CA THR A 222 -17.32 7.75 -5.45
C THR A 222 -16.28 6.85 -6.10
N VAL A 223 -16.70 6.00 -7.05
CA VAL A 223 -15.82 5.17 -7.88
C VAL A 223 -15.70 5.80 -9.27
N LEU A 224 -14.47 6.04 -9.72
CA LEU A 224 -14.14 6.52 -11.06
C LEU A 224 -13.53 5.37 -11.88
N GLU A 225 -14.15 5.00 -12.99
CA GLU A 225 -13.67 3.95 -13.89
C GLU A 225 -13.71 4.43 -15.34
N ALA A 226 -12.63 4.25 -16.10
CA ALA A 226 -12.58 4.69 -17.50
C ALA A 226 -13.28 3.69 -18.44
N GLY A 227 -13.23 2.40 -18.13
CA GLY A 227 -13.84 1.30 -18.86
C GLY A 227 -15.15 0.83 -18.22
N GLU A 228 -15.27 -0.49 -18.03
CA GLU A 228 -16.42 -1.12 -17.40
C GLU A 228 -16.09 -1.52 -15.96
N VAL A 229 -16.95 -1.13 -15.02
CA VAL A 229 -16.86 -1.61 -13.64
C VAL A 229 -17.03 -3.12 -13.61
N LEU A 230 -16.11 -3.80 -12.92
CA LEU A 230 -16.03 -5.27 -12.88
C LEU A 230 -15.89 -5.89 -14.28
N GLY A 231 -15.20 -5.20 -15.21
CA GLY A 231 -15.09 -5.58 -16.63
C GLY A 231 -14.60 -7.01 -16.91
N THR A 232 -13.94 -7.67 -15.95
CA THR A 232 -13.51 -9.07 -16.05
C THR A 232 -14.63 -10.10 -15.86
N PHE A 233 -15.79 -9.69 -15.35
CA PHE A 233 -16.96 -10.53 -15.13
C PHE A 233 -17.94 -10.42 -16.31
N ASP A 234 -18.79 -11.44 -16.48
CA ASP A 234 -19.87 -11.42 -17.46
C ASP A 234 -20.89 -10.30 -17.17
N SER A 235 -21.67 -9.93 -18.18
CA SER A 235 -22.59 -8.80 -18.09
C SER A 235 -23.66 -8.96 -17.00
N VAL A 236 -24.12 -10.18 -16.70
CA VAL A 236 -25.15 -10.41 -15.68
C VAL A 236 -24.59 -10.10 -14.30
N LEU A 237 -23.41 -10.63 -13.97
CA LEU A 237 -22.74 -10.35 -12.71
C LEU A 237 -22.33 -8.88 -12.58
N ARG A 238 -21.86 -8.25 -13.68
CA ARG A 238 -21.56 -6.81 -13.68
C ARG A 238 -22.79 -5.96 -13.37
N ASN A 239 -23.94 -6.28 -13.98
CA ASN A 239 -25.19 -5.57 -13.74
C ASN A 239 -25.62 -5.74 -12.29
N TYR A 240 -25.63 -6.97 -11.77
CA TYR A 240 -25.94 -7.23 -10.36
C TYR A 240 -25.03 -6.43 -9.41
N GLY A 241 -23.73 -6.43 -9.69
CA GLY A 241 -22.75 -5.68 -8.91
C GLY A 241 -23.01 -4.17 -8.89
N GLN A 242 -23.28 -3.57 -10.06
CA GLN A 242 -23.62 -2.14 -10.16
C GLN A 242 -24.89 -1.77 -9.37
N HIS A 243 -25.95 -2.58 -9.47
CA HIS A 243 -27.16 -2.37 -8.67
C HIS A 243 -26.87 -2.42 -7.17
N ARG A 244 -26.01 -3.37 -6.74
CA ARG A 244 -25.64 -3.51 -5.33
C ARG A 244 -24.82 -2.32 -4.83
N LEU A 245 -23.87 -1.83 -5.64
CA LEU A 245 -23.09 -0.63 -5.32
C LEU A 245 -23.98 0.61 -5.18
N SER A 246 -24.93 0.79 -6.10
CA SER A 246 -25.91 1.87 -6.00
C SER A 246 -26.78 1.75 -4.74
N ALA A 247 -27.17 0.53 -4.36
CA ALA A 247 -27.93 0.29 -3.13
C ALA A 247 -27.13 0.59 -1.84
N LEU A 248 -25.79 0.56 -1.91
CA LEU A 248 -24.90 1.02 -0.83
C LEU A 248 -24.70 2.55 -0.83
N GLY A 249 -25.22 3.27 -1.83
CA GLY A 249 -25.04 4.72 -1.99
C GLY A 249 -23.73 5.10 -2.65
N ILE A 250 -23.01 4.15 -3.25
CA ILE A 250 -21.76 4.42 -3.95
C ILE A 250 -22.08 5.05 -5.31
N LYS A 251 -21.49 6.22 -5.57
CA LYS A 251 -21.61 6.88 -6.87
C LYS A 251 -20.58 6.33 -7.82
N VAL A 252 -21.00 5.76 -8.94
CA VAL A 252 -20.10 5.27 -9.99
C VAL A 252 -20.11 6.25 -11.16
N LYS A 253 -18.94 6.74 -11.58
CA LYS A 253 -18.78 7.60 -12.76
C LYS A 253 -17.85 6.95 -13.76
N LYS A 254 -18.30 6.88 -15.01
CA LYS A 254 -17.48 6.38 -16.13
C LYS A 254 -16.62 7.52 -16.70
N THR A 255 -15.44 7.74 -16.12
CA THR A 255 -14.53 8.82 -16.52
C THR A 255 -13.09 8.47 -16.16
N ALA A 256 -12.13 9.04 -16.91
CA ALA A 256 -10.71 8.92 -16.61
C ALA A 256 -10.27 10.05 -15.68
N VAL A 257 -9.34 9.77 -14.77
CA VAL A 257 -8.67 10.80 -13.96
C VAL A 257 -7.53 11.42 -14.76
N VAL A 258 -7.35 12.73 -14.65
CA VAL A 258 -6.30 13.50 -15.36
C VAL A 258 -5.38 14.27 -14.41
N GLY A 259 -5.72 14.34 -13.12
CA GLY A 259 -4.86 14.91 -12.09
C GLY A 259 -5.41 14.66 -10.69
N VAL A 260 -4.52 14.67 -9.70
CA VAL A 260 -4.87 14.59 -8.28
C VAL A 260 -4.12 15.69 -7.55
N SER A 261 -4.81 16.43 -6.68
CA SER A 261 -4.22 17.37 -5.72
C SER A 261 -4.48 16.89 -4.29
N GLU A 262 -4.01 17.64 -3.30
CA GLU A 262 -4.22 17.30 -1.88
C GLU A 262 -5.69 17.12 -1.49
N ARG A 263 -6.60 17.85 -2.16
CA ARG A 263 -8.03 17.93 -1.79
C ARG A 263 -9.00 17.64 -2.92
N GLU A 264 -8.51 17.53 -4.17
CA GLU A 264 -9.36 17.40 -5.36
C GLU A 264 -8.84 16.38 -6.36
N VAL A 265 -9.77 15.66 -7.00
CA VAL A 265 -9.52 14.80 -8.16
C VAL A 265 -10.10 15.46 -9.42
N PHE A 266 -9.27 15.61 -10.44
CA PHE A 266 -9.65 16.17 -11.74
C PHE A 266 -9.92 15.05 -12.74
N THR A 267 -11.03 15.14 -13.45
CA THR A 267 -11.47 14.12 -14.40
C THR A 267 -11.47 14.63 -15.84
N LYS A 268 -11.34 13.73 -16.81
CA LYS A 268 -11.37 14.05 -18.23
C LYS A 268 -12.71 14.66 -18.68
N SER A 269 -13.79 14.36 -17.97
CA SER A 269 -15.12 14.96 -18.21
C SER A 269 -15.25 16.40 -17.73
N GLY A 270 -14.21 16.97 -17.09
CA GLY A 270 -14.21 18.35 -16.59
C GLY A 270 -14.67 18.50 -15.14
N ASP A 271 -15.07 17.42 -14.46
CA ASP A 271 -15.42 17.48 -13.05
C ASP A 271 -14.16 17.66 -12.18
N SER A 272 -14.23 18.57 -11.20
CA SER A 272 -13.38 18.56 -10.01
C SER A 272 -14.17 18.00 -8.82
N ILE A 273 -13.58 17.04 -8.12
CA ILE A 273 -14.23 16.32 -7.03
C ILE A 273 -13.40 16.51 -5.75
N ARG A 274 -13.94 17.28 -4.80
CA ARG A 274 -13.35 17.46 -3.47
C ARG A 274 -13.48 16.22 -2.60
N CYS A 275 -12.40 15.80 -1.97
CA CYS A 275 -12.36 14.60 -1.14
C CYS A 275 -11.18 14.61 -0.15
N GLY A 276 -11.37 14.00 1.01
CA GLY A 276 -10.33 13.82 2.02
C GLY A 276 -9.48 12.57 1.82
N LEU A 277 -9.86 11.68 0.90
CA LEU A 277 -9.12 10.46 0.58
C LEU A 277 -9.29 10.06 -0.88
N VAL A 278 -8.16 9.81 -1.55
CA VAL A 278 -8.11 9.22 -2.89
C VAL A 278 -7.41 7.86 -2.80
N VAL A 279 -8.09 6.79 -3.22
CA VAL A 279 -7.50 5.45 -3.31
C VAL A 279 -7.32 5.06 -4.77
N TRP A 280 -6.07 4.90 -5.18
CA TRP A 280 -5.69 4.49 -6.53
C TRP A 280 -5.54 2.97 -6.61
N SER A 281 -6.49 2.32 -7.26
CA SER A 281 -6.60 0.86 -7.33
C SER A 281 -6.55 0.31 -8.76
N THR A 282 -6.13 1.13 -9.72
CA THR A 282 -6.03 0.78 -11.14
C THR A 282 -4.59 0.81 -11.63
N GLY A 283 -4.31 0.03 -12.67
CA GLY A 283 -3.02 0.00 -13.33
C GLY A 283 -1.97 -0.80 -12.55
N VAL A 284 -1.34 -1.75 -13.24
CA VAL A 284 -0.18 -2.48 -12.74
C VAL A 284 0.92 -2.35 -13.78
N GLY A 285 2.13 -2.02 -13.33
CA GLY A 285 3.26 -1.75 -14.22
C GLY A 285 4.60 -2.29 -13.67
N PRO A 286 5.61 -2.43 -14.53
CA PRO A 286 6.93 -2.89 -14.11
C PRO A 286 7.58 -1.89 -13.15
N CYS A 287 8.22 -2.40 -12.10
CA CYS A 287 8.99 -1.57 -11.18
C CYS A 287 10.32 -1.12 -11.81
N THR A 288 10.99 -0.16 -11.18
CA THR A 288 12.32 0.35 -11.60
C THR A 288 13.34 -0.77 -11.74
N PHE A 289 13.36 -1.72 -10.80
CA PHE A 289 14.21 -2.92 -10.87
C PHE A 289 13.92 -3.75 -12.13
N THR A 290 12.65 -4.05 -12.45
CA THR A 290 12.30 -4.77 -13.69
C THR A 290 12.82 -4.06 -14.94
N LYS A 291 12.67 -2.72 -14.99
CA LYS A 291 13.08 -1.91 -16.14
C LYS A 291 14.60 -1.89 -16.34
N ALA A 292 15.37 -1.91 -15.26
CA ALA A 292 16.83 -1.81 -15.29
C ALA A 292 17.56 -3.11 -15.72
N LEU A 293 16.92 -4.27 -15.54
CA LEU A 293 17.55 -5.57 -15.81
C LEU A 293 17.85 -5.79 -17.29
N LYS A 294 19.05 -6.31 -17.55
CA LYS A 294 19.59 -6.66 -18.88
C LYS A 294 19.02 -8.00 -19.39
N CYS A 295 17.71 -8.04 -19.62
CA CYS A 295 16.99 -9.16 -20.21
C CYS A 295 15.81 -8.65 -21.05
N ASP A 296 15.26 -9.52 -21.89
CA ASP A 296 14.17 -9.19 -22.78
C ASP A 296 12.92 -8.75 -22.00
N LYS A 297 12.19 -7.78 -22.55
CA LYS A 297 10.94 -7.29 -22.00
C LYS A 297 9.80 -7.59 -22.96
N THR A 298 8.65 -7.92 -22.39
CA THR A 298 7.37 -7.92 -23.13
C THR A 298 6.99 -6.50 -23.55
N ASP A 299 6.00 -6.38 -24.44
CA ASP A 299 5.48 -5.09 -24.92
C ASP A 299 4.96 -4.19 -23.78
N ARG A 300 4.58 -4.79 -22.65
CA ARG A 300 4.13 -4.09 -21.43
C ARG A 300 5.23 -3.88 -20.39
N GLY A 301 6.48 -4.13 -20.75
CA GLY A 301 7.67 -3.92 -19.91
C GLY A 301 7.90 -4.94 -18.79
N ARG A 302 7.12 -6.03 -18.72
CA ARG A 302 7.40 -7.19 -17.84
C ARG A 302 8.57 -8.00 -18.38
N ILE A 303 9.24 -8.77 -17.52
CA ILE A 303 10.29 -9.71 -17.92
C ILE A 303 9.70 -10.73 -18.89
N ALA A 304 10.30 -10.86 -20.07
CA ALA A 304 9.88 -11.87 -21.03
C ALA A 304 10.35 -13.25 -20.57
N VAL A 305 9.43 -14.21 -20.57
CA VAL A 305 9.72 -15.62 -20.27
C VAL A 305 9.16 -16.54 -21.35
N ASP A 306 9.70 -17.74 -21.44
CA ASP A 306 9.10 -18.81 -22.25
C ASP A 306 8.01 -19.60 -21.49
N ASP A 307 7.53 -20.67 -22.10
CA ASP A 307 6.50 -21.58 -21.57
C ASP A 307 6.96 -22.39 -20.35
N HIS A 308 8.26 -22.39 -20.02
CA HIS A 308 8.82 -22.97 -18.80
C HIS A 308 9.15 -21.90 -17.76
N LEU A 309 8.74 -20.64 -17.99
CA LEU A 309 9.00 -19.48 -17.13
C LEU A 309 10.49 -19.12 -16.99
N ARG A 310 11.32 -19.51 -17.98
CA ARG A 310 12.74 -19.13 -18.03
C ARG A 310 12.87 -17.72 -18.59
N VAL A 311 13.72 -16.90 -18.00
CA VAL A 311 13.95 -15.51 -18.44
C VAL A 311 14.68 -15.51 -19.77
N LEU A 312 14.24 -14.67 -20.71
CA LEU A 312 14.83 -14.55 -22.04
C LEU A 312 15.85 -13.39 -22.12
N ARG A 313 16.92 -13.59 -22.89
CA ARG A 313 17.87 -12.58 -23.34
C ARG A 313 18.23 -12.87 -24.79
N ASP A 314 18.05 -11.87 -25.66
CA ASP A 314 18.25 -11.99 -27.11
C ASP A 314 17.44 -13.14 -27.73
N GLY A 315 16.20 -13.34 -27.25
CA GLY A 315 15.30 -14.39 -27.69
C GLY A 315 15.60 -15.79 -27.15
N THR A 316 16.61 -15.96 -26.29
CA THR A 316 17.04 -17.25 -25.77
C THR A 316 16.96 -17.33 -24.24
N PRO A 317 16.61 -18.49 -23.64
CA PRO A 317 16.59 -18.65 -22.20
C PRO A 317 17.97 -18.45 -21.55
N ILE A 318 18.03 -17.58 -20.54
CA ILE A 318 19.20 -17.46 -19.65
C ILE A 318 19.26 -18.73 -18.79
N PRO A 319 20.40 -19.45 -18.76
CA PRO A 319 20.54 -20.67 -17.97
C PRO A 319 20.21 -20.45 -16.48
N ASN A 320 19.35 -21.31 -15.93
CA ASN A 320 18.98 -21.36 -14.51
C ASN A 320 18.31 -20.09 -13.93
N VAL A 321 17.80 -19.19 -14.78
CA VAL A 321 17.09 -17.97 -14.34
C VAL A 321 15.62 -18.06 -14.73
N PHE A 322 14.74 -17.91 -13.74
CA PHE A 322 13.30 -18.00 -13.87
C PHE A 322 12.61 -16.73 -13.36
N ALA A 323 11.43 -16.41 -13.88
CA ALA A 323 10.61 -15.32 -13.36
C ALA A 323 9.12 -15.67 -13.33
N ALA A 324 8.43 -15.22 -12.28
CA ALA A 324 7.02 -15.56 -12.04
C ALA A 324 6.24 -14.43 -11.36
N GLY A 325 4.91 -14.52 -11.46
CA GLY A 325 3.98 -13.52 -10.94
C GLY A 325 3.97 -12.24 -11.77
N ASP A 326 3.53 -11.14 -11.17
CA ASP A 326 3.26 -9.88 -11.88
C ASP A 326 4.51 -9.26 -12.56
N CYS A 327 5.73 -9.69 -12.22
CA CYS A 327 6.96 -9.18 -12.80
C CYS A 327 7.27 -9.75 -14.20
N ALA A 328 6.64 -10.85 -14.59
CA ALA A 328 6.98 -11.63 -15.78
C ALA A 328 5.76 -12.01 -16.60
N ALA A 329 5.96 -12.26 -17.89
CA ALA A 329 4.97 -12.87 -18.75
C ALA A 329 5.58 -13.46 -20.03
N GLU A 330 4.90 -14.46 -20.57
CA GLU A 330 5.07 -14.90 -21.95
C GLU A 330 4.48 -13.84 -22.88
N ASN A 331 5.27 -13.36 -23.87
CA ASN A 331 4.83 -12.26 -24.72
C ASN A 331 3.66 -12.67 -25.64
N ALA A 332 3.70 -13.90 -26.18
CA ALA A 332 2.67 -14.43 -27.07
C ALA A 332 1.35 -14.73 -26.35
N LYS A 333 1.43 -15.15 -25.07
CA LYS A 333 0.26 -15.57 -24.27
C LYS A 333 0.30 -14.97 -22.86
N PRO A 334 0.17 -13.63 -22.73
CA PRO A 334 0.29 -12.98 -21.45
C PRO A 334 -0.86 -13.36 -20.52
N LEU A 335 -0.53 -13.94 -19.37
CA LEU A 335 -1.48 -14.18 -18.30
C LEU A 335 -1.78 -12.89 -17.50
N PRO A 336 -2.98 -12.78 -16.90
CA PRO A 336 -3.35 -11.62 -16.10
C PRO A 336 -2.57 -11.58 -14.78
N THR A 337 -2.36 -10.38 -14.24
CA THR A 337 -1.67 -10.12 -12.96
C THR A 337 -2.57 -10.48 -11.78
N LEU A 338 -2.74 -11.78 -11.52
CA LEU A 338 -3.60 -12.32 -10.49
C LEU A 338 -2.81 -13.16 -9.48
N ALA A 339 -3.20 -13.07 -8.21
CA ALA A 339 -2.70 -13.93 -7.13
C ALA A 339 -2.75 -15.42 -7.47
N ALA A 340 -3.85 -15.87 -8.10
CA ALA A 340 -4.05 -17.26 -8.51
C ALA A 340 -3.10 -17.71 -9.63
N VAL A 341 -2.69 -16.80 -10.53
CA VAL A 341 -1.67 -17.09 -11.55
C VAL A 341 -0.30 -17.18 -10.87
N ALA A 342 0.04 -16.17 -10.07
CA ALA A 342 1.32 -16.08 -9.39
C ALA A 342 1.59 -17.28 -8.46
N SER A 343 0.61 -17.71 -7.66
CA SER A 343 0.77 -18.85 -6.75
C SER A 343 1.02 -20.17 -7.48
N ARG A 344 0.38 -20.35 -8.64
CA ARG A 344 0.57 -21.55 -9.48
C ARG A 344 1.90 -21.54 -10.22
N GLN A 345 2.32 -20.39 -10.73
CA GLN A 345 3.66 -20.23 -11.29
C GLN A 345 4.73 -20.50 -10.22
N GLY A 346 4.55 -19.97 -9.01
CA GLY A 346 5.43 -20.25 -7.88
C GLY A 346 5.51 -21.73 -7.53
N LYS A 347 4.36 -22.40 -7.39
CA LYS A 347 4.29 -23.85 -7.16
C LYS A 347 4.99 -24.63 -8.29
N TYR A 348 4.68 -24.29 -9.54
CA TYR A 348 5.30 -24.91 -10.71
C TYR A 348 6.83 -24.81 -10.64
N LEU A 349 7.38 -23.61 -10.40
CA LEU A 349 8.83 -23.43 -10.31
C LEU A 349 9.46 -24.25 -9.17
N GLY A 350 8.85 -24.26 -7.98
CA GLY A 350 9.33 -25.10 -6.88
C GLY A 350 9.36 -26.59 -7.24
N ASP A 351 8.30 -27.10 -7.88
CA ASP A 351 8.22 -28.49 -8.34
C ASP A 351 9.25 -28.79 -9.45
N GLN A 352 9.47 -27.86 -10.39
CA GLN A 352 10.44 -28.03 -11.48
C GLN A 352 11.88 -27.99 -10.97
N LEU A 353 12.22 -27.12 -10.02
CA LEU A 353 13.54 -27.11 -9.38
C LEU A 353 13.82 -28.48 -8.73
N ASN A 354 12.86 -29.03 -7.98
CA ASN A 354 12.99 -30.36 -7.39
C ASN A 354 13.20 -31.46 -8.44
N LYS A 355 12.58 -31.33 -9.62
CA LYS A 355 12.79 -32.26 -10.74
C LYS A 355 14.18 -32.09 -11.35
N ILE A 356 14.61 -30.86 -11.64
CA ILE A 356 15.95 -30.57 -12.15
C ILE A 356 17.02 -31.20 -11.24
N ALA A 357 16.90 -31.07 -9.91
CA ALA A 357 17.85 -31.68 -8.98
C ALA A 357 17.89 -33.22 -9.05
N LYS A 358 16.80 -33.87 -9.46
CA LYS A 358 16.69 -35.34 -9.53
C LYS A 358 17.02 -35.91 -10.91
N THR A 359 16.68 -35.19 -11.98
CA THR A 359 16.71 -35.70 -13.36
C THR A 359 17.56 -34.86 -14.30
N GLY A 360 18.08 -33.71 -13.85
CA GLY A 360 18.88 -32.78 -14.66
C GLY A 360 18.08 -31.89 -15.62
N ALA A 361 16.75 -32.02 -15.68
CA ALA A 361 15.92 -31.29 -16.63
C ALA A 361 14.53 -30.93 -16.07
N MET A 362 13.94 -29.88 -16.62
CA MET A 362 12.52 -29.57 -16.43
C MET A 362 11.63 -30.57 -17.16
N SER A 363 10.38 -30.65 -16.73
CA SER A 363 9.34 -31.49 -17.35
C SER A 363 8.41 -30.63 -18.23
N ALA A 364 7.09 -30.88 -18.18
CA ALA A 364 6.11 -30.19 -19.02
C ALA A 364 6.08 -28.66 -18.82
N PRO A 365 5.66 -27.90 -19.85
CA PRO A 365 5.49 -26.45 -19.77
C PRO A 365 4.41 -26.03 -18.76
N PHE A 366 4.42 -24.76 -18.38
CA PHE A 366 3.43 -24.18 -17.48
C PHE A 366 2.10 -23.95 -18.21
N GLU A 367 1.04 -24.57 -17.69
CA GLU A 367 -0.33 -24.31 -18.15
C GLU A 367 -1.21 -23.75 -17.03
N TYR A 368 -1.86 -22.61 -17.30
CA TYR A 368 -2.84 -22.02 -16.39
C TYR A 368 -4.27 -22.37 -16.80
N LYS A 369 -5.02 -23.00 -15.89
CA LYS A 369 -6.46 -23.29 -16.05
C LYS A 369 -7.29 -22.46 -15.07
N SER A 370 -7.97 -21.40 -15.52
CA SER A 370 -8.77 -20.56 -14.62
C SER A 370 -9.77 -21.38 -13.82
N LEU A 371 -9.87 -21.13 -12.51
CA LEU A 371 -10.95 -21.68 -11.69
C LEU A 371 -12.14 -20.74 -11.61
N GLY A 372 -12.00 -19.52 -12.12
CA GLY A 372 -12.97 -18.47 -11.92
C GLY A 372 -12.40 -17.23 -11.25
N SER A 373 -13.29 -16.31 -10.92
CA SER A 373 -13.01 -15.06 -10.21
C SER A 373 -14.14 -14.77 -9.25
N MET A 374 -13.83 -14.10 -8.16
CA MET A 374 -14.82 -13.73 -7.15
C MET A 374 -14.47 -12.39 -6.55
N VAL A 375 -15.49 -11.63 -6.17
CA VAL A 375 -15.34 -10.31 -5.55
C VAL A 375 -16.50 -10.06 -4.61
N THR A 376 -16.21 -9.50 -3.43
CA THR A 376 -17.26 -9.06 -2.50
C THR A 376 -17.80 -7.69 -2.87
N ILE A 377 -19.09 -7.50 -2.64
CA ILE A 377 -19.78 -6.23 -2.89
C ILE A 377 -20.51 -5.85 -1.60
N GLY A 378 -19.72 -5.83 -0.53
CA GLY A 378 -20.12 -5.63 0.86
C GLY A 378 -20.30 -6.93 1.66
N ASP A 379 -20.69 -6.79 2.92
CA ASP A 379 -20.86 -7.79 3.97
C ASP A 379 -22.01 -8.76 3.69
N LYS A 380 -22.89 -8.42 2.75
CA LYS A 380 -24.13 -9.16 2.46
C LYS A 380 -24.20 -9.72 1.04
N SER A 381 -23.18 -9.48 0.21
CA SER A 381 -23.23 -9.92 -1.18
C SER A 381 -21.83 -10.10 -1.78
N ALA A 382 -21.71 -11.06 -2.68
CA ALA A 382 -20.57 -11.24 -3.55
C ALA A 382 -21.04 -11.66 -4.94
N ILE A 383 -20.12 -11.69 -5.90
CA ILE A 383 -20.28 -12.37 -7.18
C ILE A 383 -19.15 -13.37 -7.35
N VAL A 384 -19.46 -14.53 -7.91
CA VAL A 384 -18.53 -15.62 -8.19
C VAL A 384 -18.79 -16.10 -9.60
N GLN A 385 -17.79 -15.99 -10.46
CA GLN A 385 -17.80 -16.55 -11.80
C GLN A 385 -16.90 -17.79 -11.83
N PHE A 386 -17.38 -18.91 -12.34
CA PHE A 386 -16.59 -20.14 -12.43
C PHE A 386 -15.90 -20.29 -13.80
N GLY A 387 -14.68 -20.83 -13.79
CA GLY A 387 -13.89 -21.09 -14.99
C GLY A 387 -13.61 -19.83 -15.82
N ASP A 388 -13.70 -19.96 -17.15
CA ASP A 388 -13.47 -18.87 -18.11
C ASP A 388 -14.76 -18.11 -18.50
N GLY A 389 -15.88 -18.31 -17.79
CA GLY A 389 -17.18 -17.69 -18.11
C GLY A 389 -17.85 -18.21 -19.39
N LYS A 390 -17.24 -19.17 -20.10
CA LYS A 390 -17.80 -19.77 -21.34
C LYS A 390 -18.94 -20.75 -21.08
N LYS A 391 -19.03 -21.34 -19.88
CA LYS A 391 -20.10 -22.25 -19.48
C LYS A 391 -21.13 -21.48 -18.67
N LYS A 392 -22.19 -21.00 -19.32
CA LYS A 392 -23.30 -20.29 -18.67
C LYS A 392 -24.02 -21.21 -17.67
N GLY A 393 -24.29 -20.72 -16.45
CA GLY A 393 -25.27 -21.31 -15.54
C GLY A 393 -24.77 -21.78 -14.15
N PHE A 394 -23.48 -21.71 -13.85
CA PHE A 394 -22.95 -22.10 -12.53
C PHE A 394 -22.52 -20.92 -11.64
N ASP A 395 -22.55 -19.70 -12.16
CA ASP A 395 -22.12 -18.51 -11.44
C ASP A 395 -23.05 -18.17 -10.28
N LEU A 396 -22.49 -17.65 -9.19
CA LEU A 396 -23.23 -17.31 -7.98
C LEU A 396 -23.27 -15.80 -7.77
N GLN A 397 -24.38 -15.31 -7.23
CA GLN A 397 -24.52 -13.93 -6.78
C GLN A 397 -25.22 -13.85 -5.41
N GLY A 398 -25.05 -12.72 -4.72
CA GLY A 398 -25.73 -12.46 -3.46
C GLY A 398 -25.16 -13.23 -2.27
N LEU A 399 -26.03 -13.63 -1.36
CA LEU A 399 -25.61 -14.22 -0.08
C LEU A 399 -24.97 -15.60 -0.25
N MET A 400 -25.45 -16.42 -1.20
CA MET A 400 -24.83 -17.72 -1.49
C MET A 400 -23.40 -17.55 -2.01
N ALA A 401 -23.18 -16.60 -2.92
CA ALA A 401 -21.85 -16.24 -3.41
C ALA A 401 -20.95 -15.75 -2.28
N LEU A 402 -21.47 -14.98 -1.33
CA LEU A 402 -20.71 -14.49 -0.18
C LEU A 402 -20.22 -15.64 0.70
N TRP A 403 -21.08 -16.61 1.02
CA TRP A 403 -20.67 -17.78 1.80
C TRP A 403 -19.65 -18.64 1.06
N PHE A 404 -19.82 -18.81 -0.25
CA PHE A 404 -18.82 -19.46 -1.09
C PHE A 404 -17.47 -18.73 -1.03
N TRP A 405 -17.47 -17.40 -1.20
CA TRP A 405 -16.29 -16.55 -1.12
C TRP A 405 -15.57 -16.69 0.23
N LYS A 406 -16.32 -16.63 1.34
CA LYS A 406 -15.77 -16.78 2.70
C LYS A 406 -15.13 -18.15 2.88
N SER A 407 -15.82 -19.21 2.45
CA SER A 407 -15.33 -20.59 2.51
C SER A 407 -14.08 -20.80 1.67
N ALA A 408 -14.07 -20.29 0.44
CA ALA A 408 -12.95 -20.41 -0.47
C ALA A 408 -11.69 -19.71 0.09
N TYR A 409 -11.80 -18.48 0.60
CA TYR A 409 -10.64 -17.82 1.21
C TYR A 409 -10.20 -18.45 2.52
N LEU A 410 -11.10 -18.95 3.37
CA LEU A 410 -10.69 -19.74 4.53
C LEU A 410 -9.94 -21.02 4.13
N THR A 411 -10.26 -21.62 2.98
CA THR A 411 -9.55 -22.79 2.47
C THR A 411 -8.18 -22.43 1.91
N ILE A 412 -8.07 -21.34 1.16
CA ILE A 412 -6.83 -20.89 0.48
C ILE A 412 -5.81 -20.29 1.47
N LEU A 413 -6.26 -19.74 2.60
CA LEU A 413 -5.34 -19.27 3.65
C LEU A 413 -4.36 -20.38 4.07
N GLY A 414 -3.07 -20.06 4.06
CA GLY A 414 -2.02 -21.07 4.20
C GLY A 414 -1.91 -21.71 5.59
N SER A 415 -2.18 -20.96 6.66
CA SER A 415 -1.98 -21.44 8.04
C SER A 415 -3.29 -21.52 8.84
N LEU A 416 -3.40 -22.50 9.75
CA LEU A 416 -4.54 -22.63 10.66
C LEU A 416 -4.70 -21.37 11.54
N ARG A 417 -3.59 -20.75 11.93
CA ARG A 417 -3.58 -19.48 12.67
C ARG A 417 -4.29 -18.37 11.90
N SER A 418 -3.94 -18.16 10.63
CA SER A 418 -4.55 -17.12 9.80
C SER A 418 -6.03 -17.41 9.55
N LYS A 419 -6.42 -18.69 9.37
CA LYS A 419 -7.83 -19.10 9.29
C LYS A 419 -8.61 -18.73 10.55
N LEU A 420 -8.05 -19.04 11.74
CA LEU A 420 -8.68 -18.70 13.01
C LEU A 420 -8.78 -17.19 13.20
N TYR A 421 -7.72 -16.43 12.90
CA TYR A 421 -7.75 -14.97 12.99
C TYR A 421 -8.81 -14.34 12.09
N VAL A 422 -8.93 -14.81 10.84
CA VAL A 422 -9.95 -14.31 9.91
C VAL A 422 -11.36 -14.68 10.39
N ALA A 423 -11.58 -15.91 10.84
CA ALA A 423 -12.88 -16.35 11.36
C ALA A 423 -13.30 -15.57 12.61
N VAL A 424 -12.38 -15.37 13.57
CA VAL A 424 -12.61 -14.60 14.78
C VAL A 424 -12.89 -13.14 14.44
N ASN A 425 -12.11 -12.51 13.56
CA ASN A 425 -12.34 -11.11 13.19
C ASN A 425 -13.64 -10.90 12.42
N TRP A 426 -14.02 -11.79 11.51
CA TRP A 426 -15.32 -11.71 10.85
C TRP A 426 -16.48 -11.86 11.82
N SER A 427 -16.33 -12.71 12.83
CA SER A 427 -17.36 -12.89 13.85
C SER A 427 -17.40 -11.69 14.80
N GLY A 428 -16.25 -11.24 15.26
CA GLY A 428 -16.08 -10.10 16.15
C GLY A 428 -16.56 -8.80 15.53
N SER A 429 -16.17 -8.49 14.29
CA SER A 429 -16.63 -7.29 13.58
C SER A 429 -18.15 -7.26 13.41
N LYS A 430 -18.79 -8.42 13.23
CA LYS A 430 -20.26 -8.52 13.14
C LYS A 430 -20.96 -8.35 14.49
N ILE A 431 -20.38 -8.85 15.58
CA ILE A 431 -20.99 -8.82 16.92
C ILE A 431 -20.71 -7.49 17.63
N PHE A 432 -19.46 -7.03 17.61
CA PHE A 432 -18.98 -5.89 18.37
C PHE A 432 -18.84 -4.61 17.52
N GLY A 433 -18.90 -4.72 16.19
CA GLY A 433 -18.54 -3.64 15.27
C GLY A 433 -17.06 -3.69 14.88
N ARG A 434 -16.68 -2.85 13.92
CA ARG A 434 -15.30 -2.79 13.41
C ARG A 434 -14.39 -2.00 14.34
N ASP A 435 -13.12 -2.41 14.43
CA ASP A 435 -12.11 -1.69 15.20
C ASP A 435 -11.45 -0.60 14.35
N ILE A 436 -11.68 0.65 14.74
CA ILE A 436 -11.13 1.85 14.11
C ILE A 436 -10.22 2.64 15.05
N THR A 437 -9.61 1.96 16.01
CA THR A 437 -8.63 2.59 16.92
C THR A 437 -7.58 3.35 16.11
N TYR A 438 -7.46 4.65 16.40
CA TYR A 438 -6.39 5.47 15.83
C TYR A 438 -5.06 5.08 16.50
N ILE A 439 -4.13 4.60 15.68
CA ILE A 439 -2.75 4.35 16.09
C ILE A 439 -1.87 5.31 15.32
N GLY A 440 -1.39 6.34 16.00
CA GLY A 440 -0.44 7.32 15.48
C GLY A 440 0.91 6.69 15.16
N ASP A 441 1.65 7.34 14.26
CA ASP A 441 3.07 7.08 14.08
C ASP A 441 3.83 8.15 14.87
N LEU A 442 4.92 7.77 15.53
CA LEU A 442 5.69 8.68 16.41
C LEU A 442 6.06 10.01 15.73
N SER A 443 6.37 9.99 14.44
CA SER A 443 6.67 11.20 13.66
C SER A 443 5.45 12.12 13.53
N GLU A 444 4.26 11.57 13.30
CA GLU A 444 3.04 12.36 13.18
C GLU A 444 2.58 12.90 14.52
N ASP A 445 2.70 12.12 15.59
CA ASP A 445 2.35 12.59 16.94
C ASP A 445 3.27 13.75 17.37
N HIS A 446 4.56 13.70 17.01
CA HIS A 446 5.48 14.83 17.20
C HIS A 446 5.08 16.06 16.38
N ILE A 447 4.72 15.89 15.10
CA ILE A 447 4.29 17.00 14.23
C ILE A 447 3.00 17.63 14.77
N TYR A 448 2.01 16.81 15.15
CA TYR A 448 0.77 17.24 15.75
C TYR A 448 1.03 18.05 17.03
N GLY A 449 1.86 17.52 17.95
CA GLY A 449 2.22 18.20 19.19
C GLY A 449 2.94 19.53 18.94
N ALA A 450 3.85 19.58 17.96
CA ALA A 450 4.56 20.81 17.60
C ALA A 450 3.59 21.89 17.07
N MET A 451 2.71 21.54 16.13
CA MET A 451 1.72 22.48 15.58
C MET A 451 0.73 22.96 16.64
N ALA A 452 0.25 22.06 17.50
CA ALA A 452 -0.64 22.43 18.61
C ALA A 452 0.05 23.39 19.60
N MET A 453 1.31 23.14 19.95
CA MET A 453 2.07 24.05 20.83
C MET A 453 2.33 25.41 20.18
N GLU A 454 2.57 25.46 18.88
CA GLU A 454 2.71 26.72 18.15
C GLU A 454 1.42 27.55 18.24
N GLU A 455 0.26 26.93 18.03
CA GLU A 455 -1.02 27.63 18.11
C GLU A 455 -1.37 28.07 19.54
N VAL A 456 -1.04 27.25 20.55
CA VAL A 456 -1.16 27.63 21.96
C VAL A 456 -0.32 28.88 22.27
N ASN A 457 0.90 28.96 21.74
CA ASN A 457 1.75 30.14 21.91
C ASN A 457 1.18 31.37 21.20
N ARG A 458 0.63 31.21 19.99
CA ARG A 458 -0.05 32.30 19.27
C ARG A 458 -1.25 32.84 20.04
N GLU A 459 -2.09 31.97 20.58
CA GLU A 459 -3.27 32.38 21.36
C GLU A 459 -2.90 33.07 22.69
N LYS A 460 -1.85 32.59 23.38
CA LYS A 460 -1.31 33.28 24.57
C LYS A 460 -0.81 34.68 24.22
N ASN A 461 0.01 34.79 23.17
CA ASN A 461 0.54 36.07 22.71
C ASN A 461 -0.57 37.04 22.30
N ARG A 462 -1.63 36.54 21.64
CA ARG A 462 -2.81 37.34 21.26
C ARG A 462 -3.55 37.88 22.47
N LYS A 463 -3.75 37.06 23.51
CA LYS A 463 -4.36 37.49 24.78
C LYS A 463 -3.51 38.53 25.50
N GLU A 464 -2.20 38.33 25.58
CA GLU A 464 -1.28 39.29 26.17
C GLU A 464 -1.26 40.62 25.42
N ALA A 465 -1.25 40.58 24.08
CA ALA A 465 -1.33 41.78 23.25
C ALA A 465 -2.64 42.53 23.47
N PHE A 466 -3.77 41.82 23.56
CA PHE A 466 -5.08 42.41 23.82
C PHE A 466 -5.17 43.07 25.21
N GLU A 467 -4.61 42.43 26.24
CA GLU A 467 -4.54 43.01 27.59
C GLU A 467 -3.59 44.23 27.65
N LYS A 468 -2.48 44.23 26.90
CA LYS A 468 -1.65 45.43 26.73
C LYS A 468 -2.43 46.55 26.04
N LEU A 469 -3.22 46.22 25.01
CA LEU A 469 -4.00 47.20 24.26
C LEU A 469 -5.09 47.87 25.13
N LYS A 470 -5.75 47.11 26.01
CA LYS A 470 -6.72 47.66 27.00
C LYS A 470 -6.08 48.64 27.98
N LYS A 471 -4.80 48.47 28.29
CA LYS A 471 -4.04 49.32 29.22
C LYS A 471 -3.51 50.59 28.57
N LEU A 472 -3.55 50.70 27.24
CA LEU A 472 -3.18 51.91 26.53
C LEU A 472 -4.35 52.90 26.56
N THR A 473 -4.11 54.10 27.07
CA THR A 473 -5.03 55.23 26.93
C THR A 473 -4.94 55.80 25.52
N PRO A 474 -6.07 56.08 24.83
CA PRO A 474 -6.05 56.70 23.52
C PRO A 474 -5.44 58.10 23.62
N VAL A 475 -4.31 58.35 22.96
CA VAL A 475 -3.75 59.70 22.83
C VAL A 475 -4.34 60.34 21.58
N GLY A 476 -5.52 60.94 21.72
CA GLY A 476 -6.15 61.81 20.73
C GLY A 476 -6.97 61.12 19.64
N THR A 477 -8.20 61.60 19.44
CA THR A 477 -9.02 61.29 18.26
C THR A 477 -8.63 62.25 17.15
N ILE A 478 -8.22 61.73 15.98
CA ILE A 478 -7.97 62.58 14.80
C ILE A 478 -9.34 63.09 14.31
N THR A 479 -9.61 64.38 14.49
CA THR A 479 -10.70 65.07 13.77
C THR A 479 -10.24 65.37 12.33
N PRO A 480 -11.16 65.47 11.35
CA PRO A 480 -10.82 65.64 9.94
C PRO A 480 -9.90 66.84 9.63
N ASP A 481 -9.87 67.84 10.53
CA ASP A 481 -9.05 69.05 10.41
C ASP A 481 -7.56 68.85 10.73
N MET A 482 -7.14 67.68 11.25
CA MET A 482 -5.74 67.38 11.59
C MET A 482 -4.99 66.54 10.54
N ALA A 483 -5.56 66.31 9.35
CA ALA A 483 -4.90 65.57 8.28
C ALA A 483 -3.77 66.34 7.55
N GLY A 484 -3.47 67.58 7.98
CA GLY A 484 -2.39 68.40 7.45
C GLY A 484 -1.16 68.40 8.37
N SER A 485 -0.21 67.50 8.10
CA SER A 485 1.12 67.40 8.73
C SER A 485 1.21 66.74 10.12
N GLY A 486 2.03 65.69 10.23
CA GLY A 486 2.54 65.18 11.50
C GLY A 486 2.58 63.67 11.63
N ARG A 487 3.80 63.10 11.61
CA ARG A 487 4.08 61.69 11.97
C ARG A 487 3.53 61.35 13.35
N VAL A 488 2.83 60.22 13.46
CA VAL A 488 2.36 59.65 14.73
C VAL A 488 3.51 58.90 15.42
N VAL A 489 3.83 59.26 16.67
CA VAL A 489 4.73 58.50 17.55
C VAL A 489 3.93 58.05 18.77
N LEU A 490 3.84 56.75 19.02
CA LEU A 490 3.26 56.19 20.24
C LEU A 490 4.36 56.13 21.32
N GLN A 491 4.11 56.72 22.50
CA GLN A 491 5.00 56.61 23.67
C GLN A 491 4.33 55.81 24.81
N PRO A 492 5.09 54.96 25.55
CA PRO A 492 4.58 54.28 26.73
C PRO A 492 4.52 55.23 27.94
N THR A 493 3.56 54.97 28.84
CA THR A 493 3.39 55.72 30.08
C THR A 493 4.52 55.43 31.07
N ASN A 494 5.02 56.51 31.67
CA ASN A 494 6.10 56.54 32.66
C ASN A 494 5.95 55.47 33.76
N ALA A 495 6.90 54.54 33.81
CA ALA A 495 7.35 53.92 35.04
C ALA A 495 8.82 54.33 35.24
N SER A 496 9.10 54.83 36.44
CA SER A 496 10.35 55.43 36.90
C SER A 496 11.61 54.67 36.46
N VAL A 497 12.55 55.44 35.94
CA VAL A 497 13.95 55.06 35.70
C VAL A 497 14.61 54.77 37.04
N ASP A 498 15.02 53.52 37.26
CA ASP A 498 16.20 53.23 38.07
C ASP A 498 17.27 52.66 37.14
N ALA A 499 18.33 53.43 36.99
CA ALA A 499 19.47 53.14 36.15
C ALA A 499 20.52 52.40 36.98
N THR A 500 20.76 51.13 36.66
CA THR A 500 22.09 50.53 36.77
C THR A 500 22.30 49.57 35.62
N ALA A 501 23.03 50.05 34.61
CA ALA A 501 23.58 49.25 33.54
C ALA A 501 24.86 48.56 34.02
N GLN A 502 24.94 47.24 33.83
CA GLN A 502 26.22 46.56 33.59
C GLN A 502 26.07 45.62 32.40
N SER A 503 27.04 45.78 31.50
CA SER A 503 27.13 45.21 30.17
C SER A 503 27.54 43.74 30.17
N SER A 504 26.94 42.93 29.29
CA SER A 504 27.65 41.84 28.62
C SER A 504 26.90 41.40 27.36
N LYS A 505 27.52 41.64 26.20
CA LYS A 505 27.11 41.12 24.88
C LYS A 505 27.20 39.57 24.86
N PRO A 506 26.32 38.85 24.13
CA PRO A 506 26.55 37.45 23.78
C PRO A 506 27.38 37.32 22.49
N ASN A 507 28.33 36.38 22.53
CA ASN A 507 29.21 35.95 21.43
C ASN A 507 28.45 35.29 20.27
N GLU A 508 28.84 35.64 19.04
CA GLU A 508 28.67 34.80 17.84
C GLU A 508 29.63 33.60 17.88
N PRO A 509 29.22 32.39 17.42
CA PRO A 509 30.15 31.30 17.17
C PRO A 509 30.69 31.37 15.73
N GLN A 510 32.01 31.54 15.63
CA GLN A 510 32.79 31.37 14.40
C GLN A 510 32.76 29.91 13.92
N ALA A 511 32.44 29.73 12.64
CA ALA A 511 32.76 28.53 11.90
C ALA A 511 34.29 28.41 11.72
N LYS A 512 34.86 27.25 12.08
CA LYS A 512 36.20 26.85 11.68
C LYS A 512 36.15 25.54 10.90
N THR A 513 36.68 25.62 9.69
CA THR A 513 37.07 24.53 8.80
C THR A 513 38.47 24.01 9.19
N GLN A 514 38.80 22.80 8.69
CA GLN A 514 40.07 22.03 8.74
C GLN A 514 40.10 20.96 9.85
N GLN A 515 40.42 19.69 9.60
CA GLN A 515 41.17 19.04 8.51
C GLN A 515 40.65 17.60 8.30
#